data_AF-A0A423WXE4-F1
#
_entry.id   AF-A0A423WXE4-F1
#
_cell.length_a   1.000
_cell.length_b   1.000
_cell.length_c   1.000
_cell.angle_alpha   90.00
_cell.angle_beta   90.00
_cell.angle_gamma   90.00
#
_symmetry.space_group_name_H-M   'P 1'
#
loop_
_entity.id
_entity.type
_entity.pdbx_description
1 polymer ?
#
loop_
_entity_poly.entity_id
_entity_poly.type
_entity_poly.pdbx_seq_one_letter_code
_entity_poly.pdbx_strand_id
1 'polypeptide(L)'
;MKPSIAVPVLGLMIYRAYSKKSLTNGGLVAALLTGIAHAVHPWNLPFVLLCVFFLAGTRVTHVKEDVKAKLTLASKGSSGGEGPRNHVQVFANSLVASILSLLHTYQIRQRAAYVIQHQTAPEGTFCFSWGGDLLVVGIIANYAAVAADTFSSELGILSKRAPRLITSLTFRKVPPGTNGGVTLVGLAAGLFGSMIIVVASVVFLPFCNEYTAGKTGGGAPWTQPQRSVLMYGLTLWGALGSVLDSFLGAILQRSVRDVRSGKIVEGEGGVRVLISPSGKSALDFKRSDINDAVDKASSSAVDVDEGAGSYEVKKKQRKASFGDEKPSRVVESGWDVLDNNGVNFLMAFTMSLGAMIIASWYWGEPLENILKV
;
A
#
# COMPACT_ATOMS: atom_id res chain seq x y z
N MET A 1 24.30 -0.65 1.56
CA MET A 1 24.40 -2.02 2.07
C MET A 1 25.45 -2.73 1.25
N LYS A 2 26.22 -3.66 1.84
CA LYS A 2 27.22 -4.41 1.05
C LYS A 2 26.50 -5.26 -0.01
N PRO A 3 26.84 -5.16 -1.31
CA PRO A 3 26.20 -5.96 -2.35
C PRO A 3 26.27 -7.47 -2.10
N SER A 4 27.35 -7.93 -1.47
CA SER A 4 27.55 -9.33 -1.05
C SER A 4 26.49 -9.85 -0.08
N ILE A 5 25.79 -8.97 0.65
CA ILE A 5 24.68 -9.34 1.52
C ILE A 5 23.35 -9.09 0.80
N ALA A 6 23.22 -7.94 0.11
CA ALA A 6 21.95 -7.54 -0.48
C ALA A 6 21.51 -8.43 -1.64
N VAL A 7 22.43 -8.82 -2.52
CA VAL A 7 22.10 -9.64 -3.69
C VAL A 7 21.59 -11.03 -3.28
N PRO A 8 22.28 -11.79 -2.38
CA PRO A 8 21.75 -13.08 -1.93
C PRO A 8 20.42 -12.98 -1.19
N VAL A 9 20.25 -11.98 -0.32
CA VAL A 9 18.99 -11.81 0.44
C VAL A 9 17.85 -11.45 -0.51
N LEU A 10 18.05 -10.52 -1.45
CA LEU A 10 17.04 -10.16 -2.43
C LEU A 10 16.67 -11.37 -3.31
N GLY A 11 17.67 -12.12 -3.79
CA GLY A 11 17.45 -13.36 -4.53
C GLY A 11 16.62 -14.38 -3.75
N LEU A 12 16.94 -14.59 -2.47
CA LEU A 12 16.18 -15.49 -1.58
C LEU A 12 14.74 -15.00 -1.36
N MET A 13 14.53 -13.69 -1.22
CA MET A 13 13.20 -13.12 -1.06
C MET A 13 12.34 -13.28 -2.31
N ILE A 14 12.91 -13.02 -3.50
CA ILE A 14 12.22 -13.22 -4.78
C ILE A 14 11.92 -14.69 -5.00
N TYR A 15 12.88 -15.58 -4.75
CA TYR A 15 12.68 -17.03 -4.83
C TYR A 15 11.58 -17.50 -3.89
N ARG A 16 11.58 -17.03 -2.63
CA ARG A 16 10.53 -17.33 -1.66
C ARG A 16 9.16 -16.87 -2.17
N ALA A 17 9.06 -15.64 -2.65
CA ALA A 17 7.80 -15.07 -3.13
C ALA A 17 7.24 -15.86 -4.33
N TYR A 18 8.13 -16.29 -5.24
CA TYR A 18 7.79 -17.16 -6.37
C TYR A 18 7.35 -18.56 -5.91
N SER A 19 8.17 -19.22 -5.08
CA SER A 19 7.90 -20.57 -4.56
C SER A 19 6.61 -20.66 -3.77
N LYS A 20 6.30 -19.63 -2.98
CA LYS A 20 5.06 -19.54 -2.17
C LYS A 20 3.89 -18.91 -2.90
N LYS A 21 4.04 -18.56 -4.19
CA LYS A 21 3.01 -17.86 -4.99
C LYS A 21 2.42 -16.64 -4.26
N SER A 22 3.24 -15.93 -3.48
CA SER A 22 2.80 -14.77 -2.69
C SER A 22 2.64 -13.52 -3.56
N LEU A 23 3.30 -13.50 -4.74
CA LEU A 23 3.26 -12.41 -5.72
C LEU A 23 2.91 -12.95 -7.10
N THR A 24 2.24 -12.14 -7.92
CA THR A 24 2.10 -12.40 -9.35
C THR A 24 3.43 -12.20 -10.08
N ASN A 25 3.54 -12.65 -11.33
CA ASN A 25 4.75 -12.42 -12.15
C ASN A 25 5.11 -10.94 -12.24
N GLY A 26 4.12 -10.06 -12.47
CA GLY A 26 4.34 -8.62 -12.42
C GLY A 26 4.73 -8.14 -11.02
N GLY A 27 4.12 -8.69 -9.97
CA GLY A 27 4.48 -8.41 -8.58
C GLY A 27 5.95 -8.75 -8.26
N LEU A 28 6.48 -9.84 -8.80
CA LEU A 28 7.90 -10.21 -8.64
C LEU A 28 8.83 -9.20 -9.31
N VAL A 29 8.51 -8.73 -10.51
CA VAL A 29 9.29 -7.69 -11.20
C VAL A 29 9.26 -6.38 -10.40
N ALA A 30 8.08 -5.96 -9.93
CA ALA A 30 7.95 -4.77 -9.09
C ALA A 30 8.75 -4.91 -7.79
N ALA A 31 8.67 -6.07 -7.12
CA ALA A 31 9.41 -6.35 -5.89
C ALA A 31 10.94 -6.38 -6.11
N LEU A 32 11.39 -6.86 -7.27
CA LEU A 32 12.81 -6.82 -7.64
C LEU A 32 13.28 -5.37 -7.82
N LEU A 33 12.52 -4.54 -8.55
CA LEU A 33 12.86 -3.15 -8.80
C LEU A 33 12.90 -2.32 -7.51
N THR A 34 11.87 -2.44 -6.67
CA THR A 34 11.84 -1.72 -5.38
C THR A 34 12.89 -2.28 -4.43
N GLY A 35 13.13 -3.59 -4.43
CA GLY A 35 14.21 -4.23 -3.69
C GLY A 35 15.60 -3.68 -4.06
N ILE A 36 15.89 -3.50 -5.34
CA ILE A 36 17.14 -2.88 -5.82
C ILE A 36 17.25 -1.43 -5.33
N ALA A 37 16.18 -0.64 -5.48
CA ALA A 37 16.16 0.76 -5.05
C ALA A 37 16.52 0.91 -3.55
N HIS A 38 16.02 0.00 -2.71
CA HIS A 38 16.35 -0.03 -1.28
C HIS A 38 17.74 -0.60 -0.99
N ALA A 39 18.20 -1.60 -1.76
CA ALA A 39 19.49 -2.27 -1.57
C ALA A 39 20.71 -1.39 -1.92
N VAL A 40 20.56 -0.49 -2.90
CA VAL A 40 21.62 0.45 -3.32
C VAL A 40 21.94 1.47 -2.21
N HIS A 41 21.00 1.70 -1.29
CA HIS A 41 21.16 2.63 -0.18
C HIS A 41 22.36 2.28 0.71
N PRO A 42 23.25 3.24 1.09
CA PRO A 42 24.46 2.95 1.87
C PRO A 42 24.17 2.27 3.21
N TRP A 43 23.16 2.74 3.94
CA TRP A 43 22.65 2.07 5.15
C TRP A 43 21.77 0.88 4.79
N ASN A 44 21.82 -0.17 5.61
CA ASN A 44 20.96 -1.36 5.46
C ASN A 44 19.48 -1.12 5.78
N LEU A 45 19.17 -0.05 6.53
CA LEU A 45 17.82 0.25 7.03
C LEU A 45 16.72 0.10 5.97
N PRO A 46 16.71 0.82 4.82
CA PRO A 46 15.55 0.77 3.94
C PRO A 46 15.27 -0.63 3.39
N PHE A 47 16.33 -1.37 3.06
CA PHE A 47 16.22 -2.74 2.59
C PHE A 47 15.68 -3.68 3.68
N VAL A 48 16.15 -3.54 4.91
CA VAL A 48 15.65 -4.34 6.05
C VAL A 48 14.19 -4.04 6.32
N LEU A 49 13.75 -2.78 6.30
CA LEU A 49 12.34 -2.45 6.53
C LEU A 49 11.42 -3.04 5.46
N LEU A 50 11.83 -3.00 4.18
CA LEU A 50 11.12 -3.69 3.10
C LEU A 50 11.01 -5.20 3.37
N CYS A 51 12.11 -5.83 3.80
CA CYS A 51 12.12 -7.26 4.13
C CYS A 51 11.17 -7.59 5.30
N VAL A 52 11.24 -6.81 6.38
CA VAL A 52 10.42 -6.99 7.58
C VAL A 52 8.96 -6.78 7.23
N PHE A 53 8.60 -5.72 6.51
CA PHE A 53 7.24 -5.46 6.06
C PHE A 53 6.69 -6.61 5.21
N PHE A 54 7.44 -7.06 4.20
CA PHE A 54 7.01 -8.17 3.35
C PHE A 54 6.77 -9.45 4.17
N LEU A 55 7.75 -9.85 4.98
CA LEU A 55 7.66 -11.09 5.75
C LEU A 55 6.58 -11.03 6.85
N ALA A 56 6.43 -9.89 7.52
CA ALA A 56 5.41 -9.68 8.54
C ALA A 56 4.02 -9.60 7.91
N GLY A 57 3.85 -8.79 6.86
CA GLY A 57 2.60 -8.66 6.12
C GLY A 57 2.13 -9.99 5.55
N THR A 58 2.99 -10.74 4.86
CA THR A 58 2.63 -12.08 4.34
C THR A 58 2.20 -13.03 5.45
N ARG A 59 2.86 -13.01 6.62
CA ARG A 59 2.44 -13.87 7.75
C ARG A 59 1.03 -13.53 8.21
N VAL A 60 0.70 -12.24 8.34
CA VAL A 60 -0.61 -11.81 8.82
C VAL A 60 -1.71 -12.06 7.78
N THR A 61 -1.41 -11.92 6.49
CA THR A 61 -2.33 -12.31 5.40
C THR A 61 -2.73 -13.78 5.49
N HIS A 62 -1.85 -14.68 5.92
CA HIS A 62 -2.18 -16.10 6.07
C HIS A 62 -2.87 -16.47 7.40
N VAL A 63 -3.03 -15.54 8.35
CA VAL A 63 -3.71 -15.84 9.62
C VAL A 63 -5.20 -16.09 9.36
N LYS A 64 -5.65 -17.33 9.61
CA LYS A 64 -7.04 -17.77 9.46
C LYS A 64 -7.66 -17.42 8.09
N GLU A 65 -6.88 -17.59 7.02
CA GLU A 65 -7.31 -17.29 5.65
C GLU A 65 -8.65 -17.96 5.27
N ASP A 66 -8.85 -19.22 5.67
CA ASP A 66 -10.11 -19.97 5.43
C ASP A 66 -11.34 -19.32 6.06
N VAL A 67 -11.15 -18.60 7.17
CA VAL A 67 -12.22 -17.88 7.86
C VAL A 67 -12.46 -16.56 7.15
N LYS A 68 -11.40 -15.82 6.79
CA LYS A 68 -11.48 -14.53 6.09
C LYS A 68 -12.18 -14.68 4.73
N ALA A 69 -11.86 -15.75 4.00
CA ALA A 69 -12.47 -16.12 2.73
C ALA A 69 -14.01 -16.23 2.76
N LYS A 70 -14.58 -16.48 3.94
CA LYS A 70 -16.03 -16.62 4.15
C LYS A 70 -16.71 -15.32 4.56
N LEU A 71 -15.95 -14.26 4.89
CA LEU A 71 -16.48 -12.98 5.37
C LEU A 71 -16.83 -12.03 4.22
N THR A 72 -16.19 -12.16 3.06
CA THR A 72 -16.42 -11.35 1.85
C THR A 72 -16.75 -12.24 0.64
N LEU A 73 -17.18 -11.62 -0.46
CA LEU A 73 -17.48 -12.28 -1.73
C LEU A 73 -16.55 -11.75 -2.82
N ALA A 74 -16.00 -12.64 -3.65
CA ALA A 74 -15.26 -12.19 -4.83
C ALA A 74 -16.22 -11.68 -5.93
N SER A 75 -15.85 -10.60 -6.61
CA SER A 75 -16.66 -10.01 -7.68
C SER A 75 -16.96 -10.96 -8.85
N LYS A 76 -16.10 -11.96 -9.10
CA LYS A 76 -16.20 -12.98 -10.16
C LYS A 76 -16.84 -14.32 -9.72
N GLY A 77 -17.40 -14.41 -8.52
CA GLY A 77 -18.16 -15.60 -8.08
C GLY A 77 -17.31 -16.78 -7.57
N SER A 78 -16.00 -16.65 -7.45
CA SER A 78 -15.16 -17.56 -6.66
C SER A 78 -15.36 -17.30 -5.15
N SER A 79 -15.00 -18.28 -4.31
CA SER A 79 -14.90 -18.05 -2.86
C SER A 79 -14.00 -16.83 -2.61
N GLY A 80 -14.49 -15.88 -1.79
CA GLY A 80 -13.74 -14.67 -1.44
C GLY A 80 -12.37 -15.00 -0.86
N GLY A 81 -11.39 -14.15 -1.07
CA GLY A 81 -10.01 -14.38 -0.64
C GLY A 81 -9.04 -13.57 -1.50
N GLU A 82 -8.11 -12.88 -0.86
CA GLU A 82 -7.09 -12.10 -1.56
C GLU A 82 -6.11 -13.05 -2.26
N GLY A 83 -5.99 -12.96 -3.58
CA GLY A 83 -5.01 -13.72 -4.36
C GLY A 83 -3.57 -13.21 -4.17
N PRO A 84 -2.60 -13.74 -4.93
CA PRO A 84 -1.22 -13.25 -4.90
C PRO A 84 -1.15 -11.75 -5.17
N ARG A 85 -0.30 -11.03 -4.42
CA ARG A 85 -0.23 -9.56 -4.56
C ARG A 85 0.34 -9.17 -5.92
N ASN A 86 -0.26 -8.15 -6.55
CA ASN A 86 0.13 -7.69 -7.88
C ASN A 86 1.17 -6.55 -7.84
N HIS A 87 1.66 -6.14 -9.01
CA HIS A 87 2.64 -5.06 -9.13
C HIS A 87 2.11 -3.72 -8.60
N VAL A 88 0.82 -3.42 -8.81
CA VAL A 88 0.18 -2.19 -8.33
C VAL A 88 0.19 -2.14 -6.80
N GLN A 89 -0.16 -3.25 -6.14
CA GLN A 89 -0.10 -3.38 -4.67
C GLN A 89 1.33 -3.23 -4.14
N VAL A 90 2.32 -3.80 -4.83
CA VAL A 90 3.74 -3.66 -4.45
C VAL A 90 4.16 -2.19 -4.53
N PHE A 91 3.86 -1.51 -5.63
CA PHE A 91 4.20 -0.09 -5.79
C PHE A 91 3.43 0.82 -4.84
N ALA A 92 2.14 0.58 -4.62
CA ALA A 92 1.32 1.38 -3.72
C ALA A 92 1.94 1.48 -2.31
N ASN A 93 2.49 0.37 -1.81
CA ASN A 93 3.07 0.33 -0.46
C ASN A 93 4.54 0.76 -0.38
N SER A 94 5.31 0.68 -1.48
CA SER A 94 6.78 0.81 -1.44
C SER A 94 7.38 1.88 -2.35
N LEU A 95 6.61 2.48 -3.26
CA LEU A 95 7.13 3.46 -4.21
C LEU A 95 7.63 4.74 -3.52
N VAL A 96 6.88 5.27 -2.56
CA VAL A 96 7.27 6.47 -1.79
C VAL A 96 8.57 6.21 -1.04
N ALA A 97 8.64 5.11 -0.28
CA ALA A 97 9.88 4.71 0.40
C ALA A 97 11.05 4.46 -0.57
N SER A 98 10.79 3.91 -1.77
CA SER A 98 11.83 3.71 -2.80
C SER A 98 12.41 5.06 -3.25
N ILE A 99 11.55 6.04 -3.54
CA ILE A 99 11.97 7.39 -3.95
C ILE A 99 12.77 8.05 -2.82
N LEU A 100 12.26 8.04 -1.59
CA LEU A 100 12.96 8.63 -0.44
C LEU A 100 14.31 7.94 -0.18
N SER A 101 14.39 6.63 -0.36
CA SER A 101 15.65 5.87 -0.24
C SER A 101 16.66 6.28 -1.32
N LEU A 102 16.22 6.46 -2.56
CA LEU A 102 17.11 6.91 -3.64
C LEU A 102 17.58 8.35 -3.41
N LEU A 103 16.70 9.23 -2.94
CA LEU A 103 17.07 10.61 -2.57
C LEU A 103 18.09 10.65 -1.43
N HIS A 104 17.89 9.84 -0.39
CA HIS A 104 18.83 9.79 0.73
C HIS A 104 20.16 9.13 0.34
N THR A 105 20.12 8.17 -0.60
CA THR A 105 21.33 7.61 -1.22
C THR A 105 22.12 8.69 -1.95
N TYR A 106 21.44 9.51 -2.74
CA TYR A 106 22.04 10.63 -3.44
C TYR A 106 22.67 11.62 -2.46
N GLN A 107 21.95 12.01 -1.39
CA GLN A 107 22.43 12.89 -0.34
C GLN A 107 23.72 12.36 0.32
N ILE A 108 23.75 11.09 0.75
CA ILE A 108 24.96 10.49 1.35
C ILE A 108 26.13 10.46 0.35
N ARG A 109 25.87 10.17 -0.92
CA ARG A 109 26.93 10.11 -1.95
C ARG A 109 27.52 11.50 -2.23
N GLN A 110 26.69 12.53 -2.27
CA GLN A 110 27.17 13.89 -2.39
C GLN A 110 28.02 14.29 -1.17
N ARG A 111 27.58 13.95 0.05
CA ARG A 111 28.38 14.21 1.28
C ARG A 111 29.74 13.54 1.20
N ALA A 112 29.79 12.29 0.71
CA ALA A 112 31.03 11.56 0.51
C ALA A 112 31.94 12.23 -0.54
N ALA A 113 31.37 12.68 -1.66
CA ALA A 113 32.13 13.39 -2.69
C ALA A 113 32.69 14.72 -2.17
N TYR A 114 31.91 15.47 -1.39
CA TYR A 114 32.34 16.73 -0.76
C TYR A 114 33.56 16.52 0.15
N VAL A 115 33.52 15.51 1.02
CA VAL A 115 34.64 15.17 1.92
C VAL A 115 35.89 14.78 1.13
N ILE A 116 35.74 14.00 0.05
CA ILE A 116 36.88 13.60 -0.79
C ILE A 116 37.52 14.83 -1.46
N GLN A 117 36.70 15.78 -1.92
CA GLN A 117 37.16 16.96 -2.66
C GLN A 117 37.75 18.04 -1.74
N HIS A 118 37.12 18.33 -0.61
CA HIS A 118 37.48 19.47 0.25
C HIS A 118 38.23 19.06 1.52
N GLN A 119 38.24 17.76 1.86
CA GLN A 119 38.86 17.23 3.09
C GLN A 119 38.30 17.85 4.39
N THR A 120 37.12 18.45 4.32
CA THR A 120 36.39 19.07 5.43
C THR A 120 35.09 18.33 5.72
N ALA A 121 34.46 18.62 6.86
CA ALA A 121 33.16 18.06 7.20
C ALA A 121 32.06 18.59 6.26
N PRO A 122 31.18 17.73 5.74
CA PRO A 122 30.07 18.15 4.88
C PRO A 122 28.94 18.75 5.72
N GLU A 123 27.93 19.36 5.08
CA GLU A 123 26.68 19.68 5.77
C GLU A 123 25.90 18.37 6.03
N GLY A 124 25.75 18.04 7.31
CA GLY A 124 25.12 16.81 7.78
C GLY A 124 26.10 15.68 8.10
N THR A 125 25.59 14.45 8.23
CA THR A 125 26.33 13.33 8.82
C THR A 125 26.18 12.03 8.02
N PHE A 126 27.10 11.08 8.18
CA PHE A 126 27.04 9.73 7.58
C PHE A 126 26.35 8.71 8.50
N CYS A 127 26.12 9.07 9.75
CA CYS A 127 25.32 8.36 10.74
C CYS A 127 24.03 9.14 10.98
N PHE A 128 22.99 8.51 11.48
CA PHE A 128 21.76 9.22 11.81
C PHE A 128 21.96 10.03 13.10
N SER A 129 21.99 11.36 13.01
CA SER A 129 22.08 12.29 14.16
C SER A 129 20.70 12.76 14.63
N TRP A 130 20.59 13.26 15.86
CA TRP A 130 19.37 13.93 16.33
C TRP A 130 19.17 15.22 15.53
N GLY A 131 17.96 15.49 15.04
CA GLY A 131 17.76 16.57 14.05
C GLY A 131 18.33 16.25 12.67
N GLY A 132 18.69 14.99 12.40
CA GLY A 132 19.32 14.58 11.16
C GLY A 132 18.34 14.36 9.99
N ASP A 133 18.70 13.43 9.11
CA ASP A 133 18.10 13.24 7.79
C ASP A 133 16.58 12.99 7.82
N LEU A 134 15.80 14.01 7.45
CA LEU A 134 14.33 13.94 7.39
C LEU A 134 13.83 12.85 6.44
N LEU A 135 14.56 12.56 5.36
CA LEU A 135 14.23 11.48 4.42
C LEU A 135 14.12 10.12 5.11
N VAL A 136 14.98 9.87 6.11
CA VAL A 136 14.98 8.63 6.89
C VAL A 136 13.73 8.51 7.74
N VAL A 137 13.28 9.62 8.34
CA VAL A 137 12.01 9.70 9.05
C VAL A 137 10.84 9.34 8.12
N GLY A 138 10.83 9.89 6.91
CA GLY A 138 9.84 9.55 5.88
C GLY A 138 9.84 8.08 5.49
N ILE A 139 11.02 7.46 5.30
CA ILE A 139 11.14 6.03 4.98
C ILE A 139 10.57 5.15 6.09
N ILE A 140 10.90 5.46 7.36
CA ILE A 140 10.39 4.69 8.51
C ILE A 140 8.88 4.88 8.64
N ALA A 141 8.39 6.11 8.51
CA ALA A 141 6.96 6.44 8.58
C ALA A 141 6.16 5.72 7.48
N ASN A 142 6.68 5.66 6.25
CA ASN A 142 6.06 4.90 5.16
C ASN A 142 5.80 3.46 5.59
N TYR A 143 6.86 2.74 5.98
CA TYR A 143 6.76 1.32 6.31
C TYR A 143 5.94 1.07 7.57
N ALA A 144 6.03 1.96 8.56
CA ALA A 144 5.24 1.86 9.79
C ALA A 144 3.74 2.02 9.48
N ALA A 145 3.37 2.97 8.63
CA ALA A 145 2.00 3.22 8.22
C ALA A 145 1.41 2.08 7.37
N VAL A 146 2.11 1.63 6.32
CA VAL A 146 1.62 0.51 5.48
C VAL A 146 1.60 -0.82 6.23
N ALA A 147 2.50 -1.03 7.19
CA ALA A 147 2.46 -2.20 8.08
C ALA A 147 1.28 -2.12 9.05
N ALA A 148 1.03 -0.94 9.64
CA ALA A 148 -0.12 -0.73 10.51
C ALA A 148 -1.43 -0.98 9.77
N ASP A 149 -1.57 -0.44 8.56
CA ASP A 149 -2.74 -0.65 7.72
C ASP A 149 -2.93 -2.13 7.36
N THR A 150 -1.87 -2.80 6.90
CA THR A 150 -1.90 -4.24 6.58
C THR A 150 -2.31 -5.07 7.80
N PHE A 151 -1.75 -4.80 8.97
CA PHE A 151 -2.11 -5.56 10.18
C PHE A 151 -3.54 -5.26 10.63
N SER A 152 -3.97 -4.00 10.53
CA SER A 152 -5.30 -3.56 10.94
C SER A 152 -6.38 -4.19 10.08
N SER A 153 -6.23 -4.19 8.76
CA SER A 153 -7.20 -4.78 7.83
C SER A 153 -7.25 -6.31 7.95
N GLU A 154 -6.09 -6.96 7.96
CA GLU A 154 -5.97 -8.43 7.92
C GLU A 154 -6.39 -9.12 9.22
N LEU A 155 -6.14 -8.50 10.38
CA LEU A 155 -6.56 -9.04 11.68
C LEU A 155 -7.87 -8.41 12.16
N GLY A 156 -8.18 -7.17 11.77
CA GLY A 156 -9.39 -6.48 12.16
C GLY A 156 -10.65 -7.10 11.59
N ILE A 157 -10.59 -7.65 10.37
CA ILE A 157 -11.72 -8.36 9.76
C ILE A 157 -12.16 -9.59 10.59
N LEU A 158 -11.26 -10.17 11.37
CA LEU A 158 -11.52 -11.32 12.25
C LEU A 158 -12.15 -10.93 13.60
N SER A 159 -12.42 -9.63 13.83
CA SER A 159 -13.06 -9.14 15.05
C SER A 159 -14.45 -9.77 15.27
N LYS A 160 -14.71 -10.23 16.50
CA LYS A 160 -16.06 -10.70 16.90
C LYS A 160 -17.09 -9.57 16.97
N ARG A 161 -16.64 -8.33 17.20
CA ARG A 161 -17.50 -7.15 17.22
C ARG A 161 -17.62 -6.59 15.81
N ALA A 162 -18.83 -6.23 15.41
CA ALA A 162 -19.10 -5.61 14.12
C ALA A 162 -18.27 -4.32 13.95
N PRO A 163 -17.62 -4.13 12.79
CA PRO A 163 -16.93 -2.89 12.46
C PRO A 163 -17.86 -1.69 12.48
N ARG A 164 -17.27 -0.51 12.73
CA ARG A 164 -17.98 0.76 12.74
C ARG A 164 -17.38 1.70 11.70
N LEU A 165 -18.22 2.39 10.93
CA LEU A 165 -17.74 3.29 9.88
C LEU A 165 -17.12 4.55 10.52
N ILE A 166 -15.85 4.82 10.23
CA ILE A 166 -15.09 5.91 10.87
C ILE A 166 -15.62 7.32 10.54
N THR A 167 -16.19 7.50 9.35
CA THR A 167 -16.75 8.79 8.90
C THR A 167 -18.18 9.03 9.35
N SER A 168 -18.82 8.03 9.97
CA SER A 168 -20.18 8.16 10.47
C SER A 168 -20.18 8.84 11.84
N LEU A 169 -20.86 9.98 11.98
CA LEU A 169 -21.02 10.69 13.27
C LEU A 169 -21.62 9.81 14.37
N THR A 170 -22.49 8.86 14.01
CA THR A 170 -23.11 7.91 14.93
C THR A 170 -22.33 6.61 15.10
N PHE A 171 -21.17 6.47 14.43
CA PHE A 171 -20.38 5.24 14.35
C PHE A 171 -21.23 4.01 14.01
N ARG A 172 -22.07 4.14 12.96
CA ARG A 172 -22.96 3.06 12.54
C ARG A 172 -22.19 1.78 12.25
N LYS A 173 -22.80 0.64 12.58
CA LYS A 173 -22.24 -0.68 12.28
C LYS A 173 -22.29 -0.94 10.78
N VAL A 174 -21.21 -1.51 10.25
CA VAL A 174 -21.09 -1.92 8.85
C VAL A 174 -20.63 -3.39 8.77
N PRO A 175 -20.90 -4.09 7.67
CA PRO A 175 -20.41 -5.44 7.48
C PRO A 175 -18.87 -5.52 7.50
N PRO A 176 -18.28 -6.68 7.88
CA PRO A 176 -16.86 -6.94 7.68
C PRO A 176 -16.43 -6.77 6.22
N GLY A 177 -15.24 -6.20 6.01
CA GLY A 177 -14.69 -5.88 4.68
C GLY A 177 -15.14 -4.52 4.12
N THR A 178 -15.99 -3.77 4.83
CA THR A 178 -16.33 -2.40 4.40
C THR A 178 -15.12 -1.47 4.54
N ASN A 179 -14.76 -0.77 3.46
CA ASN A 179 -13.73 0.26 3.47
C ASN A 179 -14.09 1.35 4.49
N GLY A 180 -13.17 1.61 5.42
CA GLY A 180 -13.37 2.50 6.55
C GLY A 180 -14.15 1.94 7.74
N GLY A 181 -14.45 0.64 7.73
CA GLY A 181 -14.97 -0.08 8.88
C GLY A 181 -13.86 -0.40 9.87
N VAL A 182 -13.82 0.30 11.00
CA VAL A 182 -12.79 0.12 12.03
C VAL A 182 -13.25 -0.78 13.18
N THR A 183 -12.32 -1.54 13.75
CA THR A 183 -12.52 -2.35 14.96
C THR A 183 -11.40 -2.11 15.96
N LEU A 184 -11.65 -2.32 17.26
CA LEU A 184 -10.61 -2.20 18.29
C LEU A 184 -9.47 -3.19 18.05
N VAL A 185 -9.79 -4.40 17.59
CA VAL A 185 -8.79 -5.43 17.24
C VAL A 185 -7.93 -4.97 16.08
N GLY A 186 -8.52 -4.38 15.04
CA GLY A 186 -7.79 -3.80 13.91
C GLY A 186 -6.85 -2.68 14.36
N LEU A 187 -7.34 -1.73 15.16
CA LEU A 187 -6.50 -0.63 15.68
C LEU A 187 -5.33 -1.14 16.54
N ALA A 188 -5.56 -2.11 17.41
CA ALA A 188 -4.50 -2.73 18.21
C ALA A 188 -3.50 -3.52 17.35
N ALA A 189 -3.99 -4.24 16.34
CA ALA A 189 -3.15 -4.93 15.37
C ALA A 189 -2.30 -3.94 14.55
N GLY A 190 -2.88 -2.81 14.12
CA GLY A 190 -2.16 -1.77 13.41
C GLY A 190 -1.06 -1.13 14.25
N LEU A 191 -1.34 -0.83 15.52
CA LEU A 191 -0.32 -0.37 16.46
C LEU A 191 0.83 -1.39 16.59
N PHE A 192 0.51 -2.69 16.67
CA PHE A 192 1.51 -3.74 16.74
C PHE A 192 2.35 -3.85 15.44
N GLY A 193 1.71 -3.74 14.27
CA GLY A 193 2.39 -3.70 12.97
C GLY A 193 3.37 -2.53 12.85
N SER A 194 2.94 -1.34 13.25
CA SER A 194 3.78 -0.13 13.33
C SER A 194 4.98 -0.35 14.26
N MET A 195 4.73 -0.88 15.46
CA MET A 195 5.76 -1.15 16.47
C MET A 195 6.85 -2.11 15.94
N ILE A 196 6.48 -3.17 15.22
CA ILE A 196 7.45 -4.10 14.60
C ILE A 196 8.41 -3.35 13.68
N ILE A 197 7.89 -2.47 12.82
CA ILE A 197 8.71 -1.70 11.88
C ILE A 197 9.60 -0.73 12.63
N VAL A 198 9.08 0.00 13.62
CA VAL A 198 9.86 1.01 14.34
C VAL A 198 10.94 0.36 15.21
N VAL A 199 10.67 -0.77 15.84
CA VAL A 199 11.68 -1.55 16.57
C VAL A 199 12.77 -2.03 15.60
N ALA A 200 12.40 -2.56 14.43
CA ALA A 200 13.38 -2.92 13.42
C ALA A 200 14.21 -1.69 12.98
N SER A 201 13.57 -0.52 12.82
CA SER A 201 14.28 0.71 12.50
C SER A 201 15.32 1.08 13.54
N VAL A 202 14.96 1.09 14.82
CA VAL A 202 15.90 1.43 15.91
C VAL A 202 17.04 0.41 16.00
N VAL A 203 16.81 -0.86 15.68
CA VAL A 203 17.89 -1.87 15.69
C VAL A 203 18.88 -1.67 14.54
N PHE A 204 18.39 -1.28 13.35
CA PHE A 204 19.20 -1.22 12.13
C PHE A 204 19.63 0.20 11.73
N LEU A 205 19.15 1.24 12.43
CA LEU A 205 19.59 2.62 12.24
C LEU A 205 21.06 2.78 12.65
N PRO A 206 21.93 3.34 11.77
CA PRO A 206 23.30 3.65 12.14
C PRO A 206 23.34 4.95 12.95
N PHE A 207 22.89 4.91 14.21
CA PHE A 207 22.91 6.08 15.09
C PHE A 207 24.33 6.61 15.28
N CYS A 208 24.46 7.93 15.26
CA CYS A 208 25.68 8.57 15.74
C CYS A 208 25.91 8.20 17.22
N ASN A 209 27.16 7.90 17.54
CA ASN A 209 27.61 7.43 18.85
C ASN A 209 28.96 8.10 19.22
N GLU A 210 29.50 7.77 20.38
CA GLU A 210 30.74 8.35 20.90
C GLU A 210 31.94 8.14 19.95
N TYR A 211 31.96 7.03 19.19
CA TYR A 211 33.03 6.75 18.23
C TYR A 211 32.93 7.57 16.95
N THR A 212 31.76 8.11 16.62
CA THR A 212 31.55 9.00 15.48
C THR A 212 31.67 10.46 15.88
N ALA A 213 31.52 10.80 17.16
CA ALA A 213 31.63 12.16 17.65
C ALA A 213 33.03 12.74 17.32
N GLY A 214 33.05 13.96 16.76
CA GLY A 214 34.30 14.66 16.41
C GLY A 214 35.03 14.15 15.16
N LYS A 215 34.53 13.12 14.47
CA LYS A 215 35.08 12.67 13.18
C LYS A 215 34.42 13.41 12.02
N THR A 216 35.12 13.51 10.89
CA THR A 216 34.59 14.12 9.65
C THR A 216 33.30 13.41 9.21
N GLY A 217 32.20 14.16 9.18
CA GLY A 217 30.86 13.64 8.86
C GLY A 217 30.20 12.81 9.98
N GLY A 218 30.72 12.87 11.20
CA GLY A 218 30.08 12.30 12.40
C GLY A 218 29.22 13.32 13.15
N GLY A 219 28.24 12.82 13.90
CA GLY A 219 27.31 13.65 14.69
C GLY A 219 27.39 13.39 16.19
N ALA A 220 26.68 14.21 16.95
CA ALA A 220 26.52 14.03 18.40
C ALA A 220 25.86 12.68 18.72
N PRO A 221 26.28 12.00 19.80
CA PRO A 221 25.69 10.74 20.20
C PRO A 221 24.22 10.91 20.63
N TRP A 222 23.38 9.95 20.25
CA TRP A 222 21.98 9.94 20.68
C TRP A 222 21.86 9.64 22.17
N THR A 223 21.06 10.44 22.85
CA THR A 223 20.64 10.16 24.24
C THR A 223 19.50 9.15 24.28
N GLN A 224 19.35 8.44 25.40
CA GLN A 224 18.26 7.47 25.59
C GLN A 224 16.84 8.10 25.51
N PRO A 225 16.60 9.31 26.06
CA PRO A 225 15.32 9.99 25.90
C PRO A 225 14.99 10.30 24.43
N GLN A 226 15.96 10.78 23.65
CA GLN A 226 15.79 11.06 22.21
C GLN A 226 15.37 9.81 21.43
N ARG A 227 16.02 8.67 21.67
CA ARG A 227 15.66 7.39 21.03
C ARG A 227 14.23 6.97 21.39
N SER A 228 13.84 7.16 22.65
CA SER A 228 12.51 6.83 23.15
C SER A 228 11.44 7.72 22.50
N VAL A 229 11.69 9.03 22.40
CA VAL A 229 10.79 9.98 21.72
C VAL A 229 10.59 9.59 20.26
N LEU A 230 11.67 9.29 19.53
CA LEU A 230 11.59 8.83 18.14
C LEU A 230 10.77 7.54 18.02
N MET A 231 11.05 6.56 18.89
CA MET A 231 10.39 5.25 18.86
C MET A 231 8.88 5.38 19.15
N TYR A 232 8.49 6.08 20.22
CA TYR A 232 7.06 6.26 20.53
C TYR A 232 6.37 7.14 19.49
N GLY A 233 7.00 8.22 19.06
CA GLY A 233 6.46 9.14 18.06
C GLY A 233 6.17 8.43 16.73
N LEU A 234 7.15 7.70 16.19
CA LEU A 234 6.97 6.99 14.92
C LEU A 234 6.03 5.79 15.04
N THR A 235 5.97 5.13 16.20
CA THR A 235 5.02 4.03 16.41
C THR A 235 3.59 4.53 16.38
N LEU A 236 3.31 5.62 17.10
CA LEU A 236 2.00 6.27 17.10
C LEU A 236 1.66 6.83 15.72
N TRP A 237 2.62 7.51 15.07
CA TRP A 237 2.44 8.03 13.72
C TRP A 237 2.11 6.93 12.72
N GLY A 238 2.84 5.82 12.72
CA GLY A 238 2.52 4.68 11.87
C GLY A 238 1.13 4.09 12.16
N ALA A 239 0.74 3.98 13.44
CA ALA A 239 -0.60 3.49 13.80
C ALA A 239 -1.72 4.41 13.26
N LEU A 240 -1.52 5.74 13.30
CA LEU A 240 -2.43 6.71 12.68
C LEU A 240 -2.56 6.50 11.17
N GLY A 241 -1.57 5.89 10.51
CA GLY A 241 -1.64 5.53 9.08
C GLY A 241 -2.84 4.63 8.77
N SER A 242 -3.10 3.63 9.61
CA SER A 242 -4.28 2.75 9.43
C SER A 242 -5.62 3.47 9.64
N VAL A 243 -5.62 4.50 10.49
CA VAL A 243 -6.80 5.35 10.73
C VAL A 243 -7.03 6.26 9.53
N LEU A 244 -5.96 6.84 8.98
CA LEU A 244 -6.01 7.65 7.77
C LEU A 244 -6.46 6.82 6.57
N ASP A 245 -5.93 5.60 6.39
CA ASP A 245 -6.38 4.68 5.35
C ASP A 245 -7.88 4.41 5.46
N SER A 246 -8.35 4.06 6.67
CA SER A 246 -9.78 3.85 6.93
C SER A 246 -10.62 5.10 6.62
N PHE A 247 -10.15 6.29 6.97
CA PHE A 247 -10.85 7.54 6.68
C PHE A 247 -10.90 7.84 5.18
N LEU A 248 -9.77 7.72 4.48
CA LEU A 248 -9.68 7.91 3.03
C LEU A 248 -10.50 6.85 2.30
N GLY A 249 -10.43 5.59 2.71
CA GLY A 249 -11.21 4.49 2.16
C GLY A 249 -12.71 4.68 2.34
N ALA A 250 -13.16 5.16 3.51
CA ALA A 250 -14.57 5.46 3.75
C ALA A 250 -15.14 6.53 2.80
N ILE A 251 -14.30 7.45 2.30
CA ILE A 251 -14.70 8.60 1.48
C ILE A 251 -14.46 8.30 -0.01
N LEU A 252 -13.27 7.83 -0.36
CA LEU A 252 -12.76 7.76 -1.73
C LEU A 252 -12.92 6.38 -2.37
N GLN A 253 -13.16 5.33 -1.59
CA GLN A 253 -13.37 3.97 -2.12
C GLN A 253 -14.81 3.54 -1.96
N ARG A 254 -15.33 2.93 -3.02
CA ARG A 254 -16.67 2.37 -3.01
C ARG A 254 -16.69 0.99 -2.37
N SER A 255 -17.45 0.82 -1.28
CA SER A 255 -17.79 -0.50 -0.75
C SER A 255 -19.11 -0.97 -1.33
N VAL A 256 -19.16 -2.18 -1.87
CA VAL A 256 -20.37 -2.76 -2.47
C VAL A 256 -20.82 -3.96 -1.66
N ARG A 257 -22.09 -3.98 -1.26
CA ARG A 257 -22.70 -5.06 -0.50
C ARG A 257 -23.64 -5.86 -1.39
N ASP A 258 -23.55 -7.18 -1.33
CA ASP A 258 -24.52 -8.08 -1.94
C ASP A 258 -25.78 -8.15 -1.07
N VAL A 259 -26.95 -7.92 -1.66
CA VAL A 259 -28.21 -7.78 -0.92
C VAL A 259 -28.67 -9.10 -0.32
N ARG A 260 -28.37 -10.24 -0.96
CA ARG A 260 -28.83 -11.57 -0.56
C ARG A 260 -28.04 -12.10 0.64
N SER A 261 -26.71 -12.02 0.55
CA SER A 261 -25.81 -12.52 1.59
C SER A 261 -25.52 -11.47 2.67
N GLY A 262 -25.70 -10.19 2.35
CA GLY A 262 -25.33 -9.08 3.22
C GLY A 262 -23.82 -8.85 3.34
N LYS A 263 -22.99 -9.55 2.57
CA LYS A 263 -21.53 -9.47 2.61
C LYS A 263 -20.99 -8.43 1.63
N ILE A 264 -19.79 -7.92 1.93
CA ILE A 264 -19.08 -7.03 1.01
C ILE A 264 -18.51 -7.84 -0.15
N VAL A 265 -18.64 -7.27 -1.35
CA VAL A 265 -18.06 -7.77 -2.58
C VAL A 265 -16.74 -7.05 -2.81
N GLU A 266 -15.66 -7.82 -2.96
CA GLU A 266 -14.32 -7.31 -3.20
C GLU A 266 -13.91 -7.56 -4.66
N GLY A 267 -13.21 -6.59 -5.25
CA GLY A 267 -12.58 -6.77 -6.55
C GLY A 267 -11.21 -7.41 -6.43
N GLU A 268 -10.88 -8.26 -7.39
CA GLU A 268 -9.60 -8.97 -7.44
C GLU A 268 -8.43 -7.98 -7.52
N GLY A 269 -7.41 -8.15 -6.68
CA GLY A 269 -6.22 -7.29 -6.66
C GLY A 269 -6.49 -5.83 -6.28
N GLY A 270 -7.56 -5.56 -5.55
CA GLY A 270 -7.94 -4.21 -5.09
C GLY A 270 -8.68 -3.36 -6.11
N VAL A 271 -9.11 -3.96 -7.23
CA VAL A 271 -9.82 -3.26 -8.32
C VAL A 271 -11.28 -2.96 -7.93
N ARG A 272 -11.87 -1.96 -8.58
CA ARG A 272 -13.27 -1.55 -8.35
C ARG A 272 -14.28 -2.63 -8.74
N VAL A 273 -15.38 -2.69 -7.99
CA VAL A 273 -16.50 -3.62 -8.27
C VAL A 273 -17.54 -2.95 -9.16
N LEU A 274 -17.83 -3.58 -10.30
CA LEU A 274 -18.89 -3.15 -11.20
C LEU A 274 -20.28 -3.42 -10.58
N ILE A 275 -21.16 -2.43 -10.69
CA ILE A 275 -22.58 -2.53 -10.33
C ILE A 275 -23.41 -2.41 -11.61
N SER A 276 -24.44 -3.24 -11.75
CA SER A 276 -25.40 -3.12 -12.86
C SER A 276 -26.06 -1.74 -12.80
N PRO A 277 -26.19 -1.02 -13.94
CA PRO A 277 -26.78 0.30 -13.93
C PRO A 277 -28.21 0.24 -13.39
N SER A 278 -28.43 0.89 -12.25
CA SER A 278 -29.77 1.13 -11.71
C SER A 278 -30.50 2.12 -12.61
N GLY A 279 -31.18 1.62 -13.64
CA GLY A 279 -32.39 2.19 -14.28
C GLY A 279 -32.53 3.67 -14.67
N LYS A 280 -31.59 4.58 -14.42
CA LYS A 280 -31.75 6.03 -14.66
C LYS A 280 -30.51 6.77 -15.17
N SER A 281 -29.45 6.07 -15.59
CA SER A 281 -28.25 6.72 -16.17
C SER A 281 -27.69 5.94 -17.36
N ALA A 282 -28.57 5.39 -18.21
CA ALA A 282 -28.18 4.70 -19.44
C ALA A 282 -28.03 5.66 -20.65
N LEU A 283 -27.99 6.97 -20.43
CA LEU A 283 -27.90 7.97 -21.51
C LEU A 283 -26.53 8.66 -21.63
N ASP A 284 -25.58 8.42 -20.72
CA ASP A 284 -24.26 9.10 -20.75
C ASP A 284 -23.06 8.17 -20.89
N PHE A 285 -23.26 6.87 -21.15
CA PHE A 285 -22.13 6.00 -21.52
C PHE A 285 -21.70 6.30 -22.95
N LYS A 286 -20.65 7.12 -23.03
CA LYS A 286 -19.90 7.52 -24.23
C LYS A 286 -19.81 6.41 -25.27
N ARG A 287 -20.17 6.82 -26.48
CA ARG A 287 -20.18 6.11 -27.77
C ARG A 287 -18.77 5.77 -28.30
N SER A 288 -17.73 5.72 -27.46
CA SER A 288 -16.34 5.54 -27.90
C SER A 288 -15.86 4.08 -27.91
N ASP A 289 -16.47 3.20 -27.11
CA ASP A 289 -15.90 1.86 -26.87
C ASP A 289 -16.61 0.75 -27.65
N ILE A 290 -17.57 1.10 -28.52
CA ILE A 290 -18.36 0.13 -29.31
C ILE A 290 -17.77 -0.08 -30.72
N ASN A 291 -17.02 0.88 -31.27
CA ASN A 291 -16.50 0.76 -32.65
C ASN A 291 -15.23 -0.10 -32.74
N ASP A 292 -14.36 -0.07 -31.72
CA ASP A 292 -13.07 -0.81 -31.75
C ASP A 292 -13.24 -2.35 -31.65
N ALA A 293 -14.41 -2.83 -31.21
CA ALA A 293 -14.73 -4.25 -31.12
C ALA A 293 -15.41 -4.81 -32.38
N VAL A 294 -15.91 -3.94 -33.27
CA VAL A 294 -16.61 -4.36 -34.49
C VAL A 294 -15.64 -4.45 -35.69
N ASP A 295 -14.61 -3.61 -35.74
CA ASP A 295 -13.67 -3.58 -36.87
C ASP A 295 -12.60 -4.70 -36.84
N LYS A 296 -12.35 -5.32 -35.69
CA LYS A 296 -11.36 -6.43 -35.56
C LYS A 296 -11.90 -7.82 -35.85
N ALA A 297 -13.19 -7.97 -36.12
CA ALA A 297 -13.81 -9.26 -36.41
C ALA A 297 -14.06 -9.52 -37.92
N SER A 298 -13.69 -8.58 -38.81
CA SER A 298 -14.09 -8.65 -40.23
C SER A 298 -12.97 -8.98 -41.22
N SER A 299 -11.78 -9.43 -40.80
CA SER A 299 -10.66 -9.69 -41.74
C SER A 299 -10.20 -11.15 -41.83
N SER A 300 -11.10 -12.13 -41.69
CA SER A 300 -10.77 -13.54 -41.95
C SER A 300 -12.01 -14.40 -42.24
N ALA A 301 -12.49 -14.41 -43.48
CA ALA A 301 -13.03 -15.61 -44.14
C ALA A 301 -13.41 -15.29 -45.60
N VAL A 302 -13.05 -16.21 -46.48
CA VAL A 302 -13.16 -16.20 -47.95
C VAL A 302 -14.54 -16.68 -48.41
N ASP A 303 -14.94 -16.25 -49.60
CA ASP A 303 -16.16 -16.49 -50.39
C ASP A 303 -16.77 -17.90 -50.36
N VAL A 304 -18.12 -18.00 -50.41
CA VAL A 304 -18.93 -18.77 -51.40
C VAL A 304 -20.44 -18.35 -51.30
N ASP A 305 -20.94 -17.78 -52.40
CA ASP A 305 -22.19 -17.96 -53.14
C ASP A 305 -23.61 -18.08 -52.50
N GLU A 306 -24.59 -17.64 -53.32
CA GLU A 306 -25.99 -17.30 -53.11
C GLU A 306 -26.94 -18.39 -52.55
N GLY A 307 -28.00 -17.95 -51.83
CA GLY A 307 -29.20 -18.78 -51.64
C GLY A 307 -30.15 -18.39 -50.51
N ALA A 308 -31.13 -17.53 -50.83
CA ALA A 308 -32.51 -17.50 -50.33
C ALA A 308 -32.81 -17.52 -48.79
N GLY A 309 -33.58 -16.51 -48.36
CA GLY A 309 -34.53 -16.65 -47.25
C GLY A 309 -34.45 -15.58 -46.18
N SER A 310 -35.25 -14.52 -46.34
CA SER A 310 -35.54 -13.55 -45.27
C SER A 310 -36.15 -14.25 -44.05
N TYR A 311 -35.41 -14.28 -42.94
CA TYR A 311 -35.94 -14.58 -41.60
C TYR A 311 -35.57 -13.42 -40.67
N GLU A 312 -36.56 -12.56 -40.38
CA GLU A 312 -36.45 -11.51 -39.36
C GLU A 312 -36.21 -12.12 -37.98
N VAL A 313 -34.99 -12.00 -37.47
CA VAL A 313 -34.68 -12.30 -36.06
C VAL A 313 -35.19 -11.15 -35.20
N LYS A 314 -36.45 -11.24 -34.75
CA LYS A 314 -36.96 -10.41 -33.64
C LYS A 314 -35.99 -10.52 -32.46
N LYS A 315 -35.29 -9.43 -32.16
CA LYS A 315 -34.44 -9.24 -30.97
C LYS A 315 -35.25 -9.47 -29.69
N LYS A 316 -35.31 -10.71 -29.21
CA LYS A 316 -35.62 -11.01 -27.81
C LYS A 316 -34.36 -10.73 -27.00
N GLN A 317 -34.21 -9.49 -26.54
CA GLN A 317 -33.35 -9.20 -25.39
C GLN A 317 -33.87 -10.04 -24.21
N ARG A 318 -33.25 -11.18 -23.93
CA ARG A 318 -33.44 -11.92 -22.69
C ARG A 318 -32.93 -11.04 -21.55
N LYS A 319 -33.84 -10.29 -20.92
CA LYS A 319 -33.58 -9.74 -19.58
C LYS A 319 -33.52 -10.92 -18.62
N ALA A 320 -32.35 -11.16 -18.02
CA ALA A 320 -32.23 -12.03 -16.86
C ALA A 320 -32.85 -11.31 -15.66
N SER A 321 -34.18 -11.31 -15.57
CA SER A 321 -34.91 -10.87 -14.39
C SER A 321 -35.30 -12.11 -13.59
N PHE A 322 -34.52 -12.40 -12.56
CA PHE A 322 -34.90 -13.40 -11.55
C PHE A 322 -35.62 -12.68 -10.40
N GLY A 323 -36.94 -12.81 -10.38
CA GLY A 323 -37.76 -12.99 -9.17
C GLY A 323 -37.99 -11.80 -8.22
N ASP A 324 -37.04 -10.89 -8.05
CA ASP A 324 -37.20 -9.68 -7.25
C ASP A 324 -36.50 -8.54 -8.01
N GLU A 325 -37.21 -7.49 -8.39
CA GLU A 325 -36.65 -6.33 -9.12
C GLU A 325 -35.63 -5.50 -8.29
N LYS A 326 -35.14 -6.03 -7.17
CA LYS A 326 -34.15 -5.39 -6.32
C LYS A 326 -32.74 -5.62 -6.89
N PRO A 327 -31.88 -4.58 -6.92
CA PRO A 327 -30.51 -4.74 -7.39
C PRO A 327 -29.77 -5.79 -6.54
N SER A 328 -29.02 -6.68 -7.18
CA SER A 328 -28.23 -7.71 -6.49
C SER A 328 -27.11 -7.10 -5.64
N ARG A 329 -26.60 -5.93 -6.04
CA ARG A 329 -25.49 -5.21 -5.40
C ARG A 329 -25.90 -3.77 -5.10
N VAL A 330 -25.64 -3.32 -3.87
CA VAL A 330 -25.92 -1.97 -3.39
C VAL A 330 -24.66 -1.34 -2.82
N VAL A 331 -24.51 -0.02 -2.94
CA VAL A 331 -23.39 0.72 -2.36
C VAL A 331 -23.58 0.81 -0.84
N GLU A 332 -22.58 0.37 -0.08
CA GLU A 332 -22.58 0.44 1.39
C GLU A 332 -21.96 1.75 1.90
N SER A 333 -20.86 2.20 1.30
CA SER A 333 -20.15 3.42 1.69
C SER A 333 -19.22 3.92 0.57
N GLY A 334 -18.82 5.19 0.72
CA GLY A 334 -17.78 5.85 -0.09
C GLY A 334 -18.18 6.16 -1.53
N TRP A 335 -17.33 6.96 -2.16
CA TRP A 335 -17.44 7.36 -3.56
C TRP A 335 -16.51 6.51 -4.41
N ASP A 336 -16.76 6.46 -5.71
CA ASP A 336 -15.98 5.66 -6.65
C ASP A 336 -14.81 6.48 -7.24
N VAL A 337 -13.97 7.07 -6.37
CA VAL A 337 -12.90 8.00 -6.79
C VAL A 337 -11.58 7.26 -6.97
N LEU A 338 -11.19 6.45 -5.99
CA LEU A 338 -9.96 5.66 -5.99
C LEU A 338 -10.26 4.18 -5.73
N ASP A 339 -9.38 3.32 -6.23
CA ASP A 339 -9.36 1.90 -5.91
C ASP A 339 -8.60 1.65 -4.60
N ASN A 340 -8.42 0.37 -4.21
CA ASN A 340 -7.70 0.07 -2.97
C ASN A 340 -6.27 0.58 -3.00
N ASN A 341 -5.58 0.29 -4.10
CA ASN A 341 -4.17 0.61 -4.27
C ASN A 341 -3.91 2.12 -4.28
N GLY A 342 -4.81 2.91 -4.88
CA GLY A 342 -4.71 4.37 -4.90
C GLY A 342 -4.81 5.00 -3.52
N VAL A 343 -5.67 4.47 -2.64
CA VAL A 343 -5.75 4.96 -1.25
C VAL A 343 -4.54 4.55 -0.44
N ASN A 344 -4.09 3.29 -0.55
CA ASN A 344 -2.87 2.85 0.13
C ASN A 344 -1.66 3.71 -0.25
N PHE A 345 -1.52 4.04 -1.55
CA PHE A 345 -0.47 4.94 -2.02
C PHE A 345 -0.62 6.36 -1.45
N LEU A 346 -1.84 6.92 -1.46
CA LEU A 346 -2.12 8.24 -0.92
C LEU A 346 -1.84 8.31 0.59
N MET A 347 -2.23 7.28 1.34
CA MET A 347 -1.91 7.15 2.75
C MET A 347 -0.40 7.06 2.97
N ALA A 348 0.30 6.17 2.26
CA ALA A 348 1.74 6.02 2.37
C ALA A 348 2.48 7.34 2.08
N PHE A 349 2.07 8.06 1.03
CA PHE A 349 2.60 9.37 0.66
C PHE A 349 2.37 10.43 1.75
N THR A 350 1.12 10.60 2.19
CA THR A 350 0.74 11.60 3.19
C THR A 350 1.39 11.34 4.54
N MET A 351 1.45 10.08 4.99
CA MET A 351 2.11 9.70 6.24
C MET A 351 3.62 9.91 6.18
N SER A 352 4.25 9.62 5.03
CA SER A 352 5.69 9.85 4.86
C SER A 352 6.04 11.34 4.90
N LEU A 353 5.35 12.16 4.10
CA LEU A 353 5.60 13.60 4.07
C LEU A 353 5.17 14.29 5.35
N GLY A 354 4.04 13.90 5.95
CA GLY A 354 3.59 14.44 7.22
C GLY A 354 4.58 14.18 8.35
N ALA A 355 5.19 12.99 8.40
CA ALA A 355 6.27 12.71 9.36
C ALA A 355 7.47 13.63 9.15
N MET A 356 7.87 13.84 7.89
CA MET A 356 8.98 14.74 7.54
C MET A 356 8.69 16.18 7.94
N ILE A 357 7.46 16.67 7.70
CA ILE A 357 7.02 18.02 8.07
C ILE A 357 7.02 18.20 9.59
N ILE A 358 6.48 17.22 10.33
CA ILE A 358 6.44 17.27 11.79
C ILE A 358 7.86 17.22 12.37
N ALA A 359 8.72 16.35 11.85
CA ALA A 359 10.12 16.26 12.27
C ALA A 359 10.89 17.54 11.94
N SER A 360 10.68 18.11 10.75
CA SER A 360 11.23 19.41 10.33
C SER A 360 10.84 20.51 11.32
N TRP A 361 9.56 20.62 11.65
CA TRP A 361 9.06 21.59 12.64
C TRP A 361 9.63 21.35 14.04
N TYR A 362 9.64 20.10 14.49
CA TYR A 362 10.09 19.73 15.83
C TYR A 362 11.60 19.93 16.04
N TRP A 363 12.41 19.67 15.03
CA TRP A 363 13.86 19.86 15.07
C TRP A 363 14.32 21.24 14.58
N GLY A 364 13.42 22.05 14.02
CA GLY A 364 13.77 23.35 13.44
C GLY A 364 14.59 23.26 12.15
N GLU A 365 14.52 22.13 11.46
CA GLU A 365 15.30 21.83 10.24
C GLU A 365 14.44 22.07 8.99
N PRO A 366 14.72 23.09 8.16
CA PRO A 366 13.92 23.40 6.98
C PRO A 366 13.90 22.27 5.95
N LEU A 367 12.73 21.99 5.36
CA LEU A 367 12.60 21.02 4.26
C LEU A 367 13.47 21.38 3.04
N GLU A 368 13.75 22.66 2.84
CA GLU A 368 14.63 23.17 1.77
C GLU A 368 16.08 22.68 1.91
N ASN A 369 16.49 22.29 3.12
CA ASN A 369 17.84 21.80 3.41
C ASN A 369 17.96 20.28 3.19
N ILE A 370 16.89 19.57 2.80
CA ILE A 370 16.88 18.12 2.64
C ILE A 370 17.93 17.61 1.63
N LEU A 371 18.26 18.39 0.61
CA LEU A 371 19.26 18.01 -0.40
C LEU A 371 20.51 18.92 -0.37
N LYS A 372 20.64 19.78 0.65
CA LYS A 372 21.88 20.55 0.84
C LYS A 372 22.96 19.62 1.41
N VAL A 373 24.19 19.82 0.93
CA VAL A 373 25.33 18.94 1.15
C VAL A 373 26.60 19.75 1.32
#